data_AF-A0A952UBE7-F1
#
_entry.id   AF-A0A952UBE7-F1
#
_cell.length_a   1.000
_cell.length_b   1.000
_cell.length_c   1.000
_cell.angle_alpha   90.00
_cell.angle_beta   90.00
_cell.angle_gamma   90.00
#
_symmetry.space_group_name_H-M   'P 1'
#
loop_
_entity.id
_entity.type
_entity.pdbx_description
1 polymer ?
#
loop_
_entity_poly.entity_id
_entity_poly.type
_entity_poly.pdbx_seq_one_letter_code
_entity_poly.pdbx_strand_id
1 'polypeptide(L)'
;MDGTLVDSEPYWMEAESALVSAFGGEWTAEDGRDLIGAGLYQSASIFQRKGVDLSATEIVEALSQTVLDRLRRDVPWRPGVLDLIADLRSAGIPCGIVTMSLRPAAAFIAERLGIEHVVSGSDVANEKPHPEAYVSGAALFNVDAAACVAIEDSINGLRSAVASGARSLAVPSHQPIPENPDYTVWPTLDGRTADDIIELFAARKVA
;
A
#
# COMPACT_ATOMS: atom_id res chain seq x y z
N MET A 1 1.24 -1.42 0.45
CA MET A 1 1.42 -2.49 1.45
C MET A 1 0.09 -3.14 1.68
N ASP A 2 -0.87 -2.41 2.24
CA ASP A 2 -2.28 -2.73 2.21
C ASP A 2 -2.72 -2.99 0.76
N GLY A 3 -3.53 -4.03 0.55
CA GLY A 3 -4.05 -4.49 -0.75
C GLY A 3 -3.03 -5.14 -1.69
N THR A 4 -1.76 -4.75 -1.61
CA THR A 4 -0.67 -5.31 -2.44
C THR A 4 0.01 -6.52 -1.80
N LEU A 5 0.51 -6.36 -0.56
CA LEU A 5 1.23 -7.41 0.18
C LEU A 5 0.30 -8.19 1.10
N VAL A 6 -0.62 -7.47 1.74
CA VAL A 6 -1.59 -8.01 2.70
C VAL A 6 -2.98 -7.52 2.36
N ASP A 7 -3.98 -8.39 2.44
CA ASP A 7 -5.38 -8.05 2.32
C ASP A 7 -5.92 -7.49 3.64
N SER A 8 -5.45 -6.29 3.99
CA SER A 8 -5.80 -5.60 5.25
C SER A 8 -7.08 -4.78 5.18
N GLU A 9 -7.72 -4.66 4.01
CA GLU A 9 -8.95 -3.88 3.81
C GLU A 9 -10.09 -4.31 4.76
N PRO A 10 -10.32 -5.61 5.01
CA PRO A 10 -11.32 -6.02 6.00
C PRO A 10 -11.02 -5.52 7.43
N TYR A 11 -9.75 -5.34 7.78
CA TYR A 11 -9.36 -4.80 9.09
C TYR A 11 -9.54 -3.29 9.16
N TRP A 12 -9.32 -2.57 8.06
CA TRP A 12 -9.64 -1.15 7.95
C TRP A 12 -11.14 -0.92 8.10
N MET A 13 -11.98 -1.60 7.30
CA MET A 13 -13.44 -1.47 7.40
C MET A 13 -13.99 -1.74 8.80
N GLU A 14 -13.44 -2.74 9.50
CA GLU A 14 -13.80 -3.02 10.89
C GLU A 14 -13.41 -1.88 11.83
N ALA A 15 -12.17 -1.38 11.72
CA ALA A 15 -11.67 -0.28 12.54
C ALA A 15 -12.49 1.01 12.35
N GLU A 16 -12.84 1.32 11.11
CA GLU A 16 -13.64 2.50 10.75
C GLU A 16 -15.05 2.41 11.32
N SER A 17 -15.71 1.26 11.13
CA SER A 17 -17.05 1.02 11.65
C SER A 17 -17.08 1.07 13.19
N ALA A 18 -16.08 0.45 13.84
CA ALA A 18 -15.95 0.46 15.29
C ALA A 18 -15.72 1.88 15.84
N LEU A 19 -14.86 2.67 15.19
CA LEU A 19 -14.58 4.04 15.59
C LEU A 19 -15.85 4.89 15.54
N VAL A 20 -16.57 4.89 14.41
CA VAL A 20 -17.79 5.71 14.28
C VAL A 20 -18.89 5.24 15.24
N SER A 21 -19.05 3.93 15.41
CA SER A 21 -20.01 3.36 16.37
C SER A 21 -19.72 3.78 17.82
N ALA A 22 -18.44 3.90 18.20
CA ALA A 22 -18.04 4.34 19.54
C ALA A 22 -18.48 5.77 19.87
N PHE A 23 -18.70 6.60 18.84
CA PHE A 23 -19.22 7.97 18.97
C PHE A 23 -20.73 8.06 18.66
N GLY A 24 -21.43 6.92 18.55
CA GLY A 24 -22.87 6.87 18.30
C GLY A 24 -23.27 7.20 16.85
N GLY A 25 -22.32 7.23 15.93
CA GLY A 25 -22.58 7.40 14.49
C GLY A 25 -22.89 6.09 13.78
N GLU A 26 -23.26 6.18 12.51
CA GLU A 26 -23.48 5.04 11.61
C GLU A 26 -22.41 5.04 10.50
N TRP A 27 -21.78 3.88 10.29
CA TRP A 27 -20.82 3.66 9.20
C TRP A 27 -21.37 2.64 8.21
N THR A 28 -21.52 3.05 6.95
CA THR A 28 -22.02 2.19 5.89
C THR A 28 -20.88 1.59 5.08
N ALA A 29 -21.15 0.49 4.36
CA ALA A 29 -20.19 -0.07 3.41
C ALA A 29 -19.86 0.88 2.24
N GLU A 30 -20.71 1.86 1.96
CA GLU A 30 -20.43 2.90 0.98
C GLU A 30 -19.39 3.90 1.50
N ASP A 31 -19.48 4.29 2.78
CA ASP A 31 -18.52 5.19 3.41
C ASP A 31 -17.10 4.60 3.36
N GLY A 32 -16.94 3.29 3.64
CA GLY A 32 -15.63 2.62 3.57
C GLY A 32 -15.08 2.50 2.14
N ARG A 33 -15.94 2.32 1.12
CA ARG A 33 -15.50 2.22 -0.29
C ARG A 33 -14.79 3.47 -0.78
N ASP A 34 -15.24 4.65 -0.34
CA ASP A 34 -14.63 5.93 -0.70
C ASP A 34 -13.26 6.15 -0.02
N LEU A 35 -12.93 5.36 1.00
CA LEU A 35 -11.66 5.44 1.72
C LEU A 35 -10.57 4.52 1.16
N ILE A 36 -10.95 3.50 0.39
CA ILE A 36 -9.99 2.52 -0.13
C ILE A 36 -8.95 3.25 -1.00
N GLY A 37 -7.68 3.18 -0.60
CA GLY A 37 -6.57 3.83 -1.31
C GLY A 37 -6.48 5.36 -1.14
N ALA A 38 -7.26 5.96 -0.25
CA ALA A 38 -7.14 7.36 0.16
C ALA A 38 -6.08 7.54 1.27
N GLY A 39 -5.56 8.77 1.41
CA GLY A 39 -4.66 9.12 2.52
C GLY A 39 -5.41 9.22 3.85
N LEU A 40 -4.87 8.62 4.92
CA LEU A 40 -5.52 8.51 6.24
C LEU A 40 -5.94 9.88 6.81
N TYR A 41 -5.11 10.91 6.63
CA TYR A 41 -5.42 12.27 7.10
C TYR A 41 -6.50 12.97 6.27
N GLN A 42 -6.58 12.67 4.96
CA GLN A 42 -7.65 13.19 4.10
C GLN A 42 -9.00 12.60 4.52
N SER A 43 -8.99 11.32 4.90
CA SER A 43 -10.16 10.56 5.35
C SER A 43 -10.67 11.00 6.72
N ALA A 44 -9.82 11.54 7.60
CA ALA A 44 -10.21 11.98 8.96
C ALA A 44 -11.44 12.90 8.98
N SER A 45 -11.56 13.80 7.99
CA SER A 45 -12.70 14.71 7.89
C SER A 45 -14.05 14.00 7.69
N ILE A 46 -14.06 12.79 7.12
CA ILE A 46 -15.27 11.99 6.91
C ILE A 46 -15.80 11.47 8.25
N PHE A 47 -14.91 10.95 9.10
CA PHE A 47 -15.25 10.50 10.45
C PHE A 47 -15.81 11.63 11.32
N GLN A 48 -15.20 12.81 11.26
CA GLN A 48 -15.67 13.99 11.99
C GLN A 48 -17.08 14.41 11.54
N ARG A 49 -17.37 14.36 10.23
CA ARG A 49 -18.73 14.61 9.71
C ARG A 49 -19.75 13.55 10.17
N LYS A 50 -19.30 12.37 10.57
CA LYS A 50 -20.11 11.27 11.11
C LYS A 50 -20.22 11.31 12.65
N GLY A 51 -19.72 12.36 13.30
CA GLY A 51 -19.87 12.60 14.74
C GLY A 51 -18.69 12.16 15.60
N VAL A 52 -17.57 11.74 15.01
CA VAL A 52 -16.35 11.44 15.76
C VAL A 52 -15.72 12.74 16.27
N ASP A 53 -15.78 12.96 17.59
CA ASP A 53 -15.20 14.12 18.27
C ASP A 53 -13.74 13.84 18.68
N LEU A 54 -12.88 13.70 17.66
CA LEU A 54 -11.44 13.51 17.79
C LEU A 54 -10.71 14.38 16.76
N SER A 55 -9.47 14.74 17.06
CA SER A 55 -8.56 15.33 16.08
C SER A 55 -8.23 14.34 14.96
N ALA A 56 -7.79 14.85 13.81
CA ALA A 56 -7.38 13.99 12.70
C ALA A 56 -6.27 13.01 13.10
N THR A 57 -5.30 13.46 13.91
CA THR A 57 -4.23 12.62 14.44
C THR A 57 -4.77 11.49 15.31
N GLU A 58 -5.67 11.79 16.25
CA GLU A 58 -6.27 10.77 17.13
C GLU A 58 -7.08 9.73 16.33
N ILE A 59 -7.79 10.15 15.28
CA ILE A 59 -8.51 9.24 14.37
C ILE A 59 -7.53 8.30 13.66
N VAL A 60 -6.49 8.86 13.04
CA VAL A 60 -5.50 8.10 12.28
C VAL A 60 -4.76 7.11 13.18
N GLU A 61 -4.39 7.52 14.40
CA GLU A 61 -3.75 6.67 15.39
C GLU A 61 -4.67 5.53 15.85
N ALA A 62 -5.94 5.83 16.17
CA ALA A 62 -6.90 4.82 16.62
C ALA A 62 -7.18 3.75 15.55
N LEU A 63 -7.38 4.17 14.29
CA LEU A 63 -7.60 3.26 13.16
C LEU A 63 -6.35 2.40 12.93
N SER A 64 -5.17 3.03 12.82
CA SER A 64 -3.91 2.34 12.57
C SER A 64 -3.56 1.36 13.68
N GLN A 65 -3.84 1.70 14.94
CA GLN A 65 -3.61 0.82 16.08
C GLN A 65 -4.51 -0.41 16.02
N THR A 66 -5.79 -0.22 15.67
CA THR A 66 -6.74 -1.33 15.50
C THR A 66 -6.27 -2.29 14.40
N VAL A 67 -5.87 -1.76 13.23
CA VAL A 67 -5.36 -2.57 12.11
C VAL A 67 -4.08 -3.31 12.50
N LEU A 68 -3.14 -2.65 13.18
CA LEU A 68 -1.93 -3.30 13.68
C LEU A 68 -2.25 -4.45 14.64
N ASP A 69 -3.20 -4.27 15.56
CA ASP A 69 -3.61 -5.32 16.49
C ASP A 69 -4.32 -6.49 15.81
N ARG A 70 -4.95 -6.26 14.65
CA ARG A 70 -5.47 -7.32 13.79
C ARG A 70 -4.34 -8.05 13.07
N LEU A 71 -3.42 -7.33 12.45
CA LEU A 71 -2.23 -7.88 11.78
C LEU A 71 -1.36 -8.71 12.74
N ARG A 72 -1.26 -8.32 14.02
CA ARG A 72 -0.56 -9.08 15.07
C ARG A 72 -1.17 -10.45 15.35
N ARG A 73 -2.48 -10.61 15.14
CA ARG A 73 -3.19 -11.87 15.35
C ARG A 73 -3.16 -12.76 14.12
N ASP A 74 -3.38 -12.16 12.96
CA ASP A 74 -3.41 -12.86 11.68
C ASP A 74 -2.95 -11.91 10.56
N VAL A 75 -2.09 -12.41 9.68
CA VAL A 75 -1.60 -11.64 8.53
C VAL A 75 -2.20 -12.23 7.26
N PRO A 76 -3.20 -11.56 6.65
CA PRO A 76 -3.86 -12.04 5.46
C PRO A 76 -2.98 -11.78 4.23
N TRP A 77 -1.94 -12.59 4.00
CA TRP A 77 -1.06 -12.42 2.86
C TRP A 77 -1.82 -12.48 1.53
N ARG A 78 -1.50 -11.58 0.61
CA ARG A 78 -2.02 -11.65 -0.76
C ARG A 78 -1.42 -12.88 -1.47
N PRO A 79 -2.19 -13.56 -2.35
CA PRO A 79 -1.72 -14.77 -3.03
C PRO A 79 -0.38 -14.56 -3.76
N GLY A 80 0.59 -15.46 -3.53
CA GLY A 80 1.92 -15.42 -4.15
C GLY A 80 2.94 -14.47 -3.52
N VAL A 81 2.56 -13.61 -2.56
CA VAL A 81 3.50 -12.62 -1.98
C VAL A 81 4.70 -13.27 -1.31
N LEU A 82 4.46 -14.29 -0.47
CA LEU A 82 5.54 -14.94 0.26
C LEU A 82 6.53 -15.62 -0.69
N ASP A 83 6.02 -16.30 -1.71
CA ASP A 83 6.83 -17.01 -2.70
C ASP A 83 7.62 -16.02 -3.56
N LEU A 84 6.98 -14.95 -4.06
CA LEU A 84 7.65 -13.94 -4.88
C LEU A 84 8.76 -13.21 -4.09
N ILE A 85 8.50 -12.83 -2.83
CA ILE A 85 9.53 -12.16 -2.01
C ILE A 85 10.70 -13.11 -1.70
N ALA A 86 10.43 -14.38 -1.45
CA ALA A 86 11.49 -15.38 -1.25
C ALA A 86 12.32 -15.60 -2.53
N ASP A 87 11.68 -15.61 -3.70
CA ASP A 87 12.34 -15.78 -4.98
C ASP A 87 13.18 -14.55 -5.36
N LEU A 88 12.63 -13.34 -5.20
CA LEU A 88 13.36 -12.07 -5.38
C LEU A 88 14.61 -12.00 -4.48
N ARG A 89 14.48 -12.41 -3.21
CA ARG A 89 15.64 -12.52 -2.31
C ARG A 89 16.68 -13.51 -2.83
N SER A 90 16.25 -14.67 -3.30
CA SER A 90 17.15 -15.71 -3.82
C SER A 90 17.87 -15.26 -5.10
N ALA A 91 17.22 -14.44 -5.91
CA ALA A 91 17.79 -13.78 -7.09
C ALA A 91 18.67 -12.56 -6.75
N GLY A 92 18.79 -12.18 -5.47
CA GLY A 92 19.57 -11.02 -5.04
C GLY A 92 18.94 -9.67 -5.35
N ILE A 93 17.62 -9.63 -5.61
CA ILE A 93 16.88 -8.40 -5.90
C ILE A 93 16.38 -7.81 -4.57
N PRO A 94 16.89 -6.64 -4.16
CA PRO A 94 16.48 -6.01 -2.91
C PRO A 94 15.04 -5.47 -3.02
N CYS A 95 14.30 -5.54 -1.92
CA CYS A 95 12.91 -5.10 -1.83
C CYS A 95 12.74 -4.07 -0.72
N GLY A 96 11.84 -3.10 -0.91
CA GLY A 96 11.43 -2.11 0.08
C GLY A 96 9.91 -1.96 0.11
N ILE A 97 9.37 -1.47 1.23
CA ILE A 97 7.94 -1.18 1.38
C ILE A 97 7.72 0.33 1.30
N VAL A 98 6.82 0.75 0.40
CA VAL A 98 6.34 2.14 0.30
C VAL A 98 4.82 2.15 0.55
N THR A 99 4.38 2.80 1.62
CA THR A 99 2.98 2.76 2.06
C THR A 99 2.51 4.08 2.68
N MET A 100 1.20 4.33 2.67
CA MET A 100 0.58 5.47 3.37
C MET A 100 0.12 5.13 4.79
N SER A 101 0.12 3.85 5.16
CA SER A 101 -0.09 3.44 6.55
C SER A 101 1.10 3.85 7.43
N LEU A 102 0.86 3.95 8.75
CA LEU A 102 1.87 4.40 9.70
C LEU A 102 2.99 3.37 9.88
N ARG A 103 4.17 3.88 10.26
CA ARG A 103 5.40 3.10 10.44
C ARG A 103 5.24 1.83 11.29
N PRO A 104 4.47 1.78 12.40
CA PRO A 104 4.33 0.56 13.19
C PRO A 104 3.76 -0.64 12.41
N ALA A 105 2.72 -0.43 11.60
CA ALA A 105 2.13 -1.49 10.77
C ALA A 105 3.08 -1.90 9.64
N ALA A 106 3.70 -0.91 8.99
CA ALA A 106 4.66 -1.14 7.92
C ALA A 106 5.89 -1.94 8.40
N ALA A 107 6.47 -1.57 9.54
CA ALA A 107 7.61 -2.26 10.13
C ALA A 107 7.25 -3.70 10.55
N PHE A 108 6.05 -3.91 11.09
CA PHE A 108 5.57 -5.23 11.47
C PHE A 108 5.50 -6.19 10.27
N ILE A 109 4.99 -5.73 9.12
CA ILE A 109 4.96 -6.50 7.87
C ILE A 109 6.37 -6.69 7.29
N ALA A 110 7.18 -5.63 7.28
CA ALA A 110 8.55 -5.67 6.78
C ALA A 110 9.40 -6.73 7.50
N GLU A 111 9.30 -6.80 8.83
CA GLU A 111 9.99 -7.81 9.66
C GLU A 111 9.66 -9.24 9.20
N ARG A 112 8.37 -9.54 8.97
CA ARG A 112 7.90 -10.87 8.55
C ARG A 112 8.34 -11.24 7.14
N LEU A 113 8.45 -10.24 6.28
CA LEU A 113 8.97 -10.42 4.93
C LEU A 113 10.49 -10.39 4.88
N GLY A 114 11.19 -10.07 5.97
CA GLY A 114 12.64 -9.83 5.98
C GLY A 114 13.04 -8.71 5.02
N ILE A 115 12.25 -7.64 4.97
CA ILE A 115 12.50 -6.40 4.24
C ILE A 115 13.01 -5.35 5.22
N GLU A 116 14.15 -4.74 4.94
CA GLU A 116 14.77 -3.75 5.83
C GLU A 116 14.20 -2.34 5.62
N HIS A 117 13.98 -1.96 4.36
CA HIS A 117 13.67 -0.58 4.00
C HIS A 117 12.16 -0.31 3.95
N VAL A 118 11.73 0.71 4.71
CA VAL A 118 10.33 1.11 4.81
C VAL A 118 10.22 2.63 4.72
N VAL A 119 9.40 3.09 3.76
CA VAL A 119 8.85 4.44 3.67
C VAL A 119 7.36 4.36 3.97
N SER A 120 6.97 4.93 5.10
CA SER A 120 5.60 5.02 5.60
C SER A 120 4.99 6.40 5.30
N GLY A 121 3.69 6.55 5.54
CA GLY A 121 3.02 7.85 5.38
C GLY A 121 3.59 8.94 6.27
N SER A 122 4.26 8.58 7.37
CA SER A 122 4.89 9.53 8.30
C SER A 122 6.26 10.03 7.83
N ASP A 123 6.83 9.45 6.77
CA ASP A 123 8.20 9.77 6.31
C ASP A 123 8.24 10.76 5.14
N VAL A 124 7.07 11.14 4.61
CA VAL A 124 6.94 11.99 3.43
C VAL A 124 6.10 13.22 3.73
N ALA A 125 6.41 14.33 3.08
CA ALA A 125 5.63 15.55 3.16
C ALA A 125 4.39 15.49 2.25
N ASN A 126 4.51 14.81 1.10
CA ASN A 126 3.43 14.68 0.13
C ASN A 126 2.97 13.22 -0.02
N GLU A 127 1.69 13.00 0.26
CA GLU A 127 1.05 11.68 0.12
C GLU A 127 0.88 11.26 -1.36
N LYS A 128 0.69 9.96 -1.61
CA LYS A 128 0.27 9.44 -2.92
C LYS A 128 -1.01 10.18 -3.35
N PRO A 129 -1.11 10.69 -4.59
CA PRO A 129 -0.38 10.30 -5.80
C PRO A 129 0.94 11.04 -6.06
N HIS A 130 1.44 11.86 -5.15
CA HIS A 130 2.75 12.51 -5.33
C HIS A 130 3.89 11.46 -5.38
N PRO A 131 4.95 11.61 -6.21
CA PRO A 131 5.99 10.58 -6.38
C PRO A 131 7.00 10.45 -5.22
N GLU A 132 6.98 11.38 -4.27
CA GLU A 132 7.98 11.49 -3.19
C GLU A 132 8.24 10.17 -2.46
N ALA A 133 7.21 9.38 -2.18
CA ALA A 133 7.35 8.13 -1.43
C ALA A 133 8.17 7.07 -2.19
N TYR A 134 8.01 6.96 -3.51
CA TYR A 134 8.80 6.04 -4.34
C TYR A 134 10.22 6.56 -4.58
N VAL A 135 10.38 7.86 -4.81
CA VAL A 135 11.71 8.48 -4.92
C VAL A 135 12.51 8.26 -3.64
N SER A 136 11.87 8.47 -2.49
CA SER A 136 12.48 8.22 -1.18
C SER A 136 12.81 6.74 -0.97
N GLY A 137 11.91 5.83 -1.39
CA GLY A 137 12.13 4.39 -1.31
C GLY A 137 13.33 3.93 -2.14
N ALA A 138 13.45 4.40 -3.38
CA ALA A 138 14.58 4.11 -4.26
C ALA A 138 15.91 4.66 -3.71
N ALA A 139 15.87 5.86 -3.11
CA ALA A 139 17.05 6.48 -2.50
C ALA A 139 17.65 5.64 -1.34
N LEU A 140 16.83 4.86 -0.62
CA LEU A 140 17.33 3.93 0.42
C LEU A 140 18.26 2.84 -0.15
N PHE A 141 18.12 2.52 -1.44
CA PHE A 141 18.97 1.58 -2.17
C PHE A 141 20.07 2.26 -2.99
N ASN A 142 20.20 3.59 -2.91
CA ASN A 142 21.11 4.39 -3.72
C ASN A 142 20.88 4.25 -5.24
N VAL A 143 19.62 4.10 -5.65
CA VAL A 143 19.23 4.03 -7.07
C VAL A 143 18.17 5.09 -7.40
N ASP A 144 18.02 5.39 -8.68
CA ASP A 144 16.89 6.18 -9.18
C ASP A 144 15.61 5.32 -9.21
N ALA A 145 14.45 5.94 -9.00
CA ALA A 145 13.18 5.22 -9.07
C ALA A 145 12.94 4.55 -10.43
N ALA A 146 13.49 5.08 -11.52
CA ALA A 146 13.47 4.45 -12.85
C ALA A 146 14.25 3.13 -12.93
N ALA A 147 15.09 2.82 -11.95
CA ALA A 147 15.75 1.52 -11.80
C ALA A 147 14.95 0.53 -10.93
N CYS A 148 13.71 0.87 -10.56
CA CYS A 148 12.85 0.06 -9.70
C CYS A 148 11.59 -0.42 -10.43
N VAL A 149 11.05 -1.54 -9.95
CA VAL A 149 9.68 -1.97 -10.22
C VAL A 149 8.81 -1.66 -8.99
N ALA A 150 7.72 -0.93 -9.19
CA ALA A 150 6.73 -0.61 -8.16
C ALA A 150 5.49 -1.48 -8.35
N ILE A 151 5.10 -2.23 -7.33
CA ILE A 151 3.89 -3.08 -7.32
C ILE A 151 2.81 -2.38 -6.50
N GLU A 152 1.62 -2.21 -7.07
CA GLU A 152 0.51 -1.45 -6.46
C GLU A 152 -0.86 -2.03 -6.79
N ASP A 153 -1.81 -1.87 -5.88
CA ASP A 153 -3.22 -2.25 -6.05
C ASP A 153 -4.16 -1.03 -6.15
N SER A 154 -3.64 0.18 -5.96
CA SER A 154 -4.42 1.41 -5.92
C SER A 154 -4.10 2.37 -7.08
N ILE A 155 -5.10 3.11 -7.56
CA ILE A 155 -4.90 4.12 -8.62
C ILE A 155 -3.96 5.25 -8.14
N ASN A 156 -4.10 5.71 -6.89
CA ASN A 156 -3.22 6.74 -6.33
C ASN A 156 -1.78 6.26 -6.22
N GLY A 157 -1.57 5.02 -5.79
CA GLY A 157 -0.25 4.41 -5.74
C GLY A 157 0.37 4.22 -7.11
N LEU A 158 -0.40 3.73 -8.09
CA LEU A 158 0.05 3.63 -9.48
C LEU A 158 0.45 4.99 -10.06
N ARG A 159 -0.34 6.04 -9.82
CA ARG A 159 -0.01 7.41 -10.25
C ARG A 159 1.29 7.90 -9.62
N SER A 160 1.48 7.65 -8.32
CA SER A 160 2.72 7.98 -7.61
C SER A 160 3.93 7.23 -8.16
N ALA A 161 3.79 5.92 -8.38
CA ALA A 161 4.83 5.07 -8.95
C ALA A 161 5.22 5.51 -10.37
N VAL A 162 4.24 5.73 -11.24
CA VAL A 162 4.46 6.20 -12.62
C VAL A 162 5.13 7.58 -12.61
N ALA A 163 4.65 8.51 -11.80
CA ALA A 163 5.21 9.86 -11.71
C ALA A 163 6.64 9.87 -11.15
N SER A 164 7.04 8.86 -10.38
CA SER A 164 8.42 8.70 -9.89
C SER A 164 9.39 8.23 -10.97
N GLY A 165 8.89 7.71 -12.10
CA GLY A 165 9.70 7.11 -13.16
C GLY A 165 9.85 5.60 -13.05
N ALA A 166 9.39 4.98 -11.96
CA ALA A 166 9.44 3.54 -11.77
C ALA A 166 8.65 2.77 -12.83
N ARG A 167 9.09 1.53 -13.09
CA ARG A 167 8.29 0.58 -13.86
C ARG A 167 7.14 0.12 -12.97
N SER A 168 5.91 0.42 -13.36
CA SER A 168 4.74 0.18 -12.52
C SER A 168 4.01 -1.10 -12.91
N LEU A 169 3.68 -1.91 -11.89
CA LEU A 169 2.89 -3.11 -11.95
C LEU A 169 1.64 -2.94 -11.10
N ALA A 170 0.48 -3.10 -11.71
CA ALA A 170 -0.81 -3.10 -11.06
C ALA A 170 -1.24 -4.54 -10.71
N VAL A 171 -1.62 -4.77 -9.46
CA VAL A 171 -2.20 -6.03 -8.98
C VAL A 171 -3.51 -5.72 -8.25
N PRO A 172 -4.67 -5.74 -8.94
CA PRO A 172 -5.94 -5.37 -8.34
C PRO A 172 -6.31 -6.16 -7.08
N SER A 173 -6.84 -5.47 -6.07
CA SER A 173 -7.39 -6.09 -4.85
C SER A 173 -8.90 -5.83 -4.73
N HIS A 174 -9.30 -4.72 -4.08
CA HIS A 174 -10.71 -4.40 -3.83
C HIS A 174 -11.31 -3.42 -4.82
N GLN A 175 -10.47 -2.74 -5.60
CA GLN A 175 -10.91 -1.80 -6.63
C GLN A 175 -10.48 -2.27 -8.02
N PRO A 176 -11.33 -2.09 -9.04
CA PRO A 176 -10.93 -2.31 -10.41
C PRO A 176 -9.87 -1.28 -10.79
N ILE A 177 -8.81 -1.75 -11.44
CA ILE A 177 -7.77 -0.89 -12.02
C ILE A 177 -7.98 -0.87 -13.53
N PRO A 178 -8.23 0.30 -14.15
CA PRO A 178 -8.38 0.38 -15.59
C PRO A 178 -7.07 0.06 -16.30
N GLU A 179 -7.13 -0.48 -17.51
CA GLU A 179 -5.95 -0.61 -18.37
C GLU A 179 -5.37 0.78 -18.68
N ASN A 180 -4.04 0.88 -18.68
CA ASN A 180 -3.31 2.11 -18.98
C ASN A 180 -1.92 1.76 -19.54
N PRO A 181 -1.42 2.46 -20.58
CA PRO A 181 -0.08 2.21 -21.12
C PRO A 181 1.07 2.44 -20.13
N ASP A 182 0.86 3.20 -19.05
CA ASP A 182 1.89 3.55 -18.08
C ASP A 182 2.29 2.41 -17.13
N TYR A 183 1.45 1.37 -17.00
CA TYR A 183 1.68 0.22 -16.12
C TYR A 183 1.21 -1.09 -16.74
N THR A 184 1.78 -2.21 -16.27
CA THR A 184 1.30 -3.55 -16.62
C THR A 184 0.32 -4.02 -15.56
N VAL A 185 -0.71 -4.77 -15.95
CA VAL A 185 -1.66 -5.37 -15.00
C VAL A 185 -1.41 -6.86 -14.90
N TRP A 186 -1.18 -7.35 -13.68
CA TRP A 186 -1.24 -8.77 -13.37
C TRP A 186 -2.47 -9.04 -12.50
N PRO A 187 -3.25 -10.10 -12.78
CA PRO A 187 -4.43 -10.41 -11.96
C PRO A 187 -4.07 -10.89 -10.55
N THR A 188 -2.86 -11.40 -10.37
CA THR A 188 -2.36 -11.95 -9.10
C THR A 188 -0.83 -12.01 -9.11
N LEU A 189 -0.22 -12.08 -7.93
CA LEU A 189 1.20 -12.42 -7.74
C LEU A 189 1.42 -13.94 -7.64
N ASP A 190 0.35 -14.72 -7.52
CA ASP A 190 0.42 -16.18 -7.46
C ASP A 190 1.09 -16.77 -8.71
N GLY A 191 2.09 -17.63 -8.49
CA GLY A 191 2.91 -18.22 -9.55
C GLY A 191 3.88 -17.27 -10.26
N ARG A 192 4.05 -16.02 -9.78
CA ARG A 192 5.04 -15.07 -10.32
C ARG A 192 6.40 -15.24 -9.68
N THR A 193 7.43 -14.98 -10.46
CA THR A 193 8.83 -15.19 -10.11
C THR A 193 9.65 -13.91 -10.27
N ALA A 194 10.90 -13.95 -9.83
CA ALA A 194 11.89 -12.92 -10.09
C ALA A 194 12.12 -12.72 -11.60
N ASP A 195 12.08 -13.80 -12.40
CA ASP A 195 12.22 -13.73 -13.85
C ASP A 195 11.09 -12.89 -14.48
N ASP A 196 9.84 -13.08 -14.05
CA ASP A 196 8.71 -12.25 -14.51
C ASP A 196 8.95 -10.75 -14.23
N ILE A 197 9.53 -10.42 -13.06
CA ILE A 197 9.83 -9.04 -12.66
C ILE A 197 10.99 -8.47 -13.49
N ILE A 198 12.03 -9.26 -13.77
CA ILE A 198 13.15 -8.88 -14.63
C ILE A 198 12.67 -8.62 -16.06
N GLU A 199 11.82 -9.51 -16.60
CA GLU A 199 11.22 -9.33 -17.92
C GLU A 199 10.36 -8.06 -17.99
N LEU A 200 9.54 -7.82 -16.97
CA LEU A 200 8.73 -6.60 -16.88
C LEU A 200 9.59 -5.32 -16.88
N PHE A 201 10.71 -5.35 -16.17
CA PHE A 201 11.66 -4.23 -16.13
C PHE A 201 12.35 -4.01 -17.48
N ALA A 202 12.73 -5.09 -18.16
CA ALA A 202 13.39 -5.02 -19.47
C ALA A 202 12.45 -4.58 -20.62
N ALA A 203 11.13 -4.80 -20.46
CA ALA A 203 10.14 -4.42 -21.46
C ALA A 203 10.10 -2.88 -21.63
N ARG A 204 10.51 -2.40 -22.82
CA ARG A 204 10.45 -0.97 -23.17
C ARG A 204 9.03 -0.45 -23.07
N LYS A 205 8.84 0.75 -22.51
CA LYS A 205 7.62 1.54 -22.74
C LYS A 205 7.51 1.75 -24.26
N VAL A 206 6.51 1.15 -24.89
CA VAL A 206 6.18 1.46 -26.28
C VAL A 206 5.71 2.92 -26.26
N ALA A 207 6.45 3.78 -26.94
CA ALA A 207 6.18 5.21 -27.05
C ALA A 207 4.93 5.49 -27.88
#